data_AF-A0A656QLI5-F1
#
_entry.id   AF-A0A656QLI5-F1
#
_cell.length_a   1.000
_cell.length_b   1.000
_cell.length_c   1.000
_cell.angle_alpha   90.00
_cell.angle_beta   90.00
_cell.angle_gamma   90.00
#
_symmetry.space_group_name_H-M   'P 1'
#
loop_
_entity.id
_entity.type
_entity.pdbx_description
1 polymer ?
#
loop_
_entity_poly.entity_id
_entity_poly.type
_entity_poly.pdbx_seq_one_letter_code
_entity_poly.pdbx_strand_id
1 'polypeptide(L)'
;MRRRGRGHRGIARGCRRRAHHALRYRSREVCNDVSERAFQLEHGGQWVKGKMAPTFGPLGPWLVTPDELGDVQNLPLWLELNGKRIQNSSTSDMIFPISKLVSYISQFVVLEAGDVITTGTPPGVGLGMKPEQYLKPGDVMKLSVEGLGVQEQTVARWDDQ
;
A
#
# COMPACT_ATOMS: atom_id res chain seq x y z
N MET A 1 -27.10 31.08 41.77
CA MET A 1 -26.19 31.86 40.91
C MET A 1 -25.58 30.92 39.85
N ARG A 2 -26.18 30.85 38.65
CA ARG A 2 -25.78 29.92 37.58
C ARG A 2 -24.56 30.46 36.83
N ARG A 3 -23.41 29.78 36.89
CA ARG A 3 -22.26 30.09 36.01
C ARG A 3 -22.46 29.38 34.66
N ARG A 4 -22.61 30.18 33.60
CA ARG A 4 -22.67 29.76 32.19
C ARG A 4 -21.27 29.32 31.74
N GLY A 5 -21.09 28.06 31.37
CA GLY A 5 -19.90 27.60 30.63
C GLY A 5 -20.03 28.01 29.15
N ARG A 6 -19.13 28.88 28.68
CA ARG A 6 -19.01 29.22 27.25
C ARG A 6 -18.32 28.05 26.53
N GLY A 7 -19.05 27.44 25.59
CA GLY A 7 -18.54 26.38 24.74
C GLY A 7 -17.55 26.92 23.69
N HIS A 8 -16.35 26.35 23.66
CA HIS A 8 -15.50 26.37 22.47
C HIS A 8 -15.92 25.19 21.59
N ARG A 9 -16.82 25.42 20.63
CA ARG A 9 -17.08 24.49 19.53
C ARG A 9 -17.02 25.29 18.23
N GLY A 10 -15.87 25.27 17.58
CA GLY A 10 -15.71 26.01 16.32
C GLY A 10 -14.29 25.94 15.78
N ILE A 11 -13.68 24.77 15.70
CA ILE A 11 -12.42 24.60 14.95
C ILE A 11 -12.70 23.56 13.86
N ALA A 12 -12.92 24.09 12.65
CA ALA A 12 -12.96 23.41 11.36
C ALA A 12 -13.88 22.16 11.23
N ARG A 13 -15.20 22.37 11.11
CA ARG A 13 -16.07 21.42 10.41
C ARG A 13 -16.47 22.02 9.07
N GLY A 14 -15.89 21.54 7.96
CA GLY A 14 -16.52 21.73 6.64
C GLY A 14 -15.67 22.18 5.45
N CYS A 15 -14.34 22.12 5.45
CA CYS A 15 -13.58 22.34 4.21
C CYS A 15 -13.57 21.07 3.35
N ARG A 16 -14.67 20.81 2.60
CA ARG A 16 -14.70 19.73 1.61
C ARG A 16 -13.99 20.20 0.34
N ARG A 17 -12.72 19.83 0.16
CA ARG A 17 -12.04 19.97 -1.14
C ARG A 17 -12.53 18.87 -2.07
N ARG A 18 -13.10 19.24 -3.22
CA ARG A 18 -13.58 18.32 -4.26
C ARG A 18 -12.41 17.88 -5.13
N ALA A 19 -11.99 16.63 -5.02
CA ALA A 19 -10.93 16.01 -5.82
C ALA A 19 -11.36 15.63 -7.26
N HIS A 20 -12.24 16.41 -7.89
CA HIS A 20 -12.83 16.05 -9.20
C HIS A 20 -11.81 16.03 -10.36
N HIS A 21 -10.61 16.63 -10.20
CA HIS A 21 -9.56 16.60 -11.24
C HIS A 21 -8.44 15.56 -11.03
N ALA A 22 -8.32 14.97 -9.84
CA ALA A 22 -7.18 14.11 -9.53
C ALA A 22 -7.18 12.77 -10.29
N LEU A 23 -8.30 12.37 -10.90
CA LEU A 23 -8.47 11.05 -11.53
C LEU A 23 -7.86 10.92 -12.93
N ARG A 24 -7.48 12.01 -13.59
CA ARG A 24 -7.04 11.97 -15.01
C ARG A 24 -5.59 11.56 -15.24
N TYR A 25 -4.72 11.59 -14.22
CA TYR A 25 -3.29 11.30 -14.37
C TYR A 25 -2.79 10.43 -13.21
N ARG A 26 -3.10 9.13 -13.24
CA ARG A 26 -2.67 8.17 -12.20
C ARG A 26 -1.98 6.96 -12.82
N SER A 27 -0.70 7.11 -13.10
CA SER A 27 0.13 5.98 -13.48
C SER A 27 0.16 4.90 -12.38
N ARG A 28 0.51 3.68 -12.76
CA ARG A 28 0.54 2.50 -11.90
C ARG A 28 1.88 1.82 -11.97
N GLU A 29 2.26 1.23 -10.87
CA GLU A 29 3.47 0.41 -10.75
C GLU A 29 3.23 -0.66 -9.69
N VAL A 30 4.03 -1.72 -9.73
CA VAL A 30 4.01 -2.72 -8.66
C VAL A 30 4.67 -2.11 -7.42
N CYS A 31 4.15 -2.42 -6.25
CA CYS A 31 4.77 -2.09 -4.97
C CYS A 31 4.74 -3.32 -4.07
N ASN A 32 5.90 -3.69 -3.52
CA ASN A 32 5.97 -4.67 -2.44
C ASN A 32 6.06 -3.93 -1.10
N ASP A 33 4.97 -3.88 -0.32
CA ASP A 33 4.94 -3.21 1.00
C ASP A 33 5.48 -4.16 2.08
N VAL A 34 6.80 -4.30 2.12
CA VAL A 34 7.51 -5.19 3.06
C VAL A 34 7.28 -4.69 4.48
N SER A 35 7.07 -5.63 5.41
CA SER A 35 6.64 -5.31 6.77
C SER A 35 7.41 -6.12 7.81
N GLU A 36 8.14 -5.42 8.68
CA GLU A 36 8.71 -6.00 9.90
C GLU A 36 7.59 -6.02 10.96
N ARG A 37 7.19 -7.23 11.36
CA ARG A 37 5.99 -7.41 12.18
C ARG A 37 6.24 -7.17 13.66
N ALA A 38 7.45 -7.43 14.16
CA ALA A 38 7.78 -7.07 15.55
C ALA A 38 7.72 -5.55 15.73
N PHE A 39 8.29 -4.76 14.81
CA PHE A 39 8.29 -3.30 14.84
C PHE A 39 6.88 -2.70 14.74
N GLN A 40 5.99 -3.35 13.97
CA GLN A 40 4.59 -2.94 13.87
C GLN A 40 3.77 -3.25 15.13
N LEU A 41 3.96 -4.44 15.72
CA LEU A 41 3.08 -4.97 16.75
C LEU A 41 3.60 -4.74 18.18
N GLU A 42 4.91 -4.85 18.38
CA GLU A 42 5.52 -4.93 19.70
C GLU A 42 6.04 -3.59 20.21
N HIS A 43 6.40 -2.67 19.31
CA HIS A 43 6.97 -1.37 19.70
C HIS A 43 5.92 -0.28 19.95
N GLY A 44 4.62 -0.61 19.95
CA GLY A 44 3.49 0.31 20.22
C GLY A 44 3.32 1.44 19.20
N GLY A 45 2.26 2.26 19.31
CA GLY A 45 2.08 3.45 18.46
C GLY A 45 1.66 3.15 17.02
N GLN A 46 2.34 3.77 16.05
CA GLN A 46 1.96 3.75 14.62
C GLN A 46 2.67 2.65 13.82
N TRP A 47 1.99 2.10 12.80
CA TRP A 47 2.50 1.02 11.96
C TRP A 47 3.71 1.40 11.08
N VAL A 48 3.95 2.70 10.90
CA VAL A 48 4.99 3.22 10.00
C VAL A 48 6.38 2.63 10.28
N LYS A 49 6.69 2.34 11.55
CA LYS A 49 8.01 1.86 11.99
C LYS A 49 8.44 0.55 11.35
N GLY A 50 7.50 -0.37 11.14
CA GLY A 50 7.83 -1.63 10.46
C GLY A 50 7.63 -1.58 8.95
N LYS A 51 7.39 -0.41 8.35
CA LYS A 51 7.22 -0.24 6.89
C LYS A 51 8.25 0.69 6.25
N MET A 52 9.04 1.39 7.06
CA MET A 52 9.89 2.48 6.60
C MET A 52 11.39 2.18 6.63
N ALA A 53 11.77 0.92 6.90
CA ALA A 53 13.17 0.52 6.80
C ALA A 53 13.66 0.68 5.35
N PRO A 54 14.95 0.94 5.13
CA PRO A 54 15.51 0.97 3.79
C PRO A 54 15.15 -0.32 3.04
N THR A 55 14.89 -0.20 1.73
CA THR A 55 14.45 -1.30 0.84
C THR A 55 13.05 -1.90 1.09
N PHE A 56 12.23 -1.36 2.00
CA PHE A 56 10.92 -1.96 2.33
C PHE A 56 9.75 -1.56 1.42
N GLY A 57 9.99 -0.68 0.45
CA GLY A 57 8.97 -0.27 -0.52
C GLY A 57 9.52 -0.23 -1.95
N PRO A 58 10.01 -1.35 -2.52
CA PRO A 58 10.42 -1.38 -3.92
C PRO A 58 9.22 -1.06 -4.83
N LEU A 59 9.48 -0.21 -5.82
CA LEU A 59 8.55 0.27 -6.84
C LEU A 59 9.06 -0.14 -8.22
N GLY A 60 8.17 -0.19 -9.22
CA GLY A 60 8.50 -0.55 -10.60
C GLY A 60 8.08 -1.97 -10.99
N PRO A 61 8.72 -2.64 -11.96
CA PRO A 61 9.81 -2.14 -12.81
C PRO A 61 9.38 -0.98 -13.73
N TRP A 62 8.07 -0.82 -13.96
CA TRP A 62 7.53 0.19 -14.85
C TRP A 62 6.50 1.07 -14.16
N LEU A 63 6.49 2.34 -14.53
CA LEU A 63 5.42 3.27 -14.25
C LEU A 63 4.55 3.38 -15.51
N VAL A 64 3.39 2.75 -15.51
CA VAL A 64 2.52 2.56 -16.67
C VAL A 64 1.34 3.52 -16.61
N THR A 65 0.99 4.17 -17.73
CA THR A 65 -0.10 5.14 -17.76
C THR A 65 -1.48 4.45 -17.81
N PRO A 66 -2.57 5.11 -17.36
CA PRO A 66 -3.90 4.50 -17.34
C PRO A 66 -4.39 3.99 -18.69
N ASP A 67 -4.02 4.66 -19.79
CA ASP A 67 -4.43 4.32 -21.15
C ASP A 67 -3.83 3.00 -21.66
N GLU A 68 -2.74 2.52 -21.05
CA GLU A 68 -2.08 1.27 -21.42
C GLU A 68 -2.60 0.05 -20.62
N LEU A 69 -3.31 0.25 -19.50
CA LEU A 69 -3.70 -0.82 -18.57
C LEU A 69 -5.14 -1.32 -18.70
N GLY A 70 -5.99 -0.60 -19.43
CA GLY A 70 -7.41 -0.91 -19.48
C GLY A 70 -8.11 -0.71 -18.12
N ASP A 71 -8.85 -1.72 -17.64
CA ASP A 71 -9.58 -1.63 -16.38
C ASP A 71 -8.66 -1.84 -15.17
N VAL A 72 -8.16 -0.74 -14.62
CA VAL A 72 -7.32 -0.71 -13.43
C VAL A 72 -7.98 -1.25 -12.15
N GLN A 73 -9.30 -1.46 -12.14
CA GLN A 73 -10.00 -2.07 -11.03
C GLN A 73 -10.16 -3.59 -11.21
N ASN A 74 -9.69 -4.17 -12.32
CA ASN A 74 -9.74 -5.61 -12.58
C ASN A 74 -8.42 -6.16 -13.15
N LEU A 75 -7.32 -5.97 -12.42
CA LEU A 75 -6.00 -6.49 -12.74
C LEU A 75 -5.68 -7.70 -11.86
N PRO A 76 -5.47 -8.89 -12.43
CA PRO A 76 -4.87 -10.03 -11.74
C PRO A 76 -3.52 -9.67 -11.14
N LEU A 77 -3.25 -10.18 -9.94
CA LEU A 77 -1.98 -9.95 -9.25
C LEU A 77 -1.59 -11.13 -8.38
N TRP A 78 -0.29 -11.30 -8.20
CA TRP A 78 0.24 -12.46 -7.52
C TRP A 78 1.61 -12.22 -6.88
N LEU A 79 1.95 -13.07 -5.91
CA LEU A 79 3.28 -13.14 -5.31
C LEU A 79 3.69 -14.61 -5.10
N GLU A 80 4.94 -14.92 -5.43
CA GLU A 80 5.63 -16.18 -5.13
C GLU A 80 6.74 -15.94 -4.12
N LEU A 81 6.90 -16.89 -3.22
CA LEU A 81 8.05 -17.00 -2.33
C LEU A 81 8.77 -18.30 -2.66
N ASN A 82 10.01 -18.21 -3.13
CA ASN A 82 10.82 -19.36 -3.57
C ASN A 82 10.08 -20.25 -4.59
N GLY A 83 9.43 -19.62 -5.58
CA GLY A 83 8.65 -20.30 -6.62
C GLY A 83 7.29 -20.84 -6.17
N LYS A 84 6.92 -20.67 -4.90
CA LYS A 84 5.59 -21.07 -4.40
C LYS A 84 4.65 -19.87 -4.38
N ARG A 85 3.54 -19.96 -5.12
CA ARG A 85 2.42 -18.99 -5.08
C ARG A 85 1.89 -18.88 -3.64
N ILE A 86 2.05 -17.70 -3.03
CA ILE A 86 1.53 -17.40 -1.68
C ILE A 86 0.45 -16.32 -1.68
N GLN A 87 0.40 -15.45 -2.69
CA GLN A 87 -0.72 -14.53 -2.91
C GLN A 87 -1.19 -14.64 -4.37
N ASN A 88 -2.51 -14.65 -4.57
CA ASN A 88 -3.15 -14.74 -5.89
C ASN A 88 -4.54 -14.11 -5.80
N SER A 89 -4.77 -12.97 -6.44
CA SER A 89 -6.04 -12.22 -6.37
C SER A 89 -6.23 -11.34 -7.60
N SER A 90 -7.25 -10.49 -7.59
CA SER A 90 -7.40 -9.37 -8.51
C SER A 90 -7.64 -8.07 -7.74
N THR A 91 -7.32 -6.93 -8.35
CA THR A 91 -7.76 -5.63 -7.83
C THR A 91 -9.29 -5.54 -7.74
N SER A 92 -10.05 -6.41 -8.41
CA SER A 92 -11.51 -6.47 -8.28
C SER A 92 -11.96 -6.85 -6.87
N ASP A 93 -11.09 -7.51 -6.10
CA ASP A 93 -11.36 -7.98 -4.75
C ASP A 93 -11.09 -6.91 -3.68
N MET A 94 -10.66 -5.71 -4.08
CA MET A 94 -10.39 -4.62 -3.15
C MET A 94 -11.66 -4.17 -2.44
N ILE A 95 -11.62 -4.12 -1.09
CA ILE A 95 -12.73 -3.62 -0.26
C ILE A 95 -13.08 -2.17 -0.61
N PHE A 96 -12.07 -1.34 -0.90
CA PHE A 96 -12.24 0.03 -1.35
C PHE A 96 -11.65 0.19 -2.75
N PRO A 97 -12.43 0.57 -3.77
CA PRO A 97 -11.89 0.79 -5.11
C PRO A 97 -10.90 1.95 -5.10
N ILE A 98 -10.04 2.00 -6.11
CA ILE A 98 -8.93 2.96 -6.12
C ILE A 98 -9.44 4.42 -6.11
N SER A 99 -10.53 4.69 -6.84
CA SER A 99 -11.17 6.01 -6.83
C SER A 99 -11.60 6.44 -5.42
N LYS A 100 -12.06 5.49 -4.59
CA LYS A 100 -12.43 5.72 -3.19
C LYS A 100 -11.21 6.01 -2.33
N LEU A 101 -10.13 5.24 -2.47
CA LEU A 101 -8.89 5.45 -1.73
C LEU A 101 -8.38 6.88 -1.94
N VAL A 102 -8.29 7.30 -3.20
CA VAL A 102 -7.78 8.65 -3.48
C VAL A 102 -8.73 9.73 -2.97
N SER A 103 -10.03 9.60 -3.24
CA SER A 103 -11.01 10.57 -2.75
C SER A 103 -11.02 10.66 -1.21
N TYR A 104 -10.69 9.58 -0.52
CA TYR A 104 -10.61 9.56 0.93
C TYR A 104 -9.34 10.26 1.42
N ILE A 105 -8.17 9.88 0.89
CA ILE A 105 -6.88 10.45 1.28
C ILE A 105 -6.81 11.96 1.01
N SER A 106 -7.38 12.43 -0.11
CA SER A 106 -7.39 13.86 -0.48
C SER A 106 -8.18 14.77 0.46
N GLN A 107 -8.91 14.21 1.44
CA GLN A 107 -9.57 14.98 2.49
C GLN A 107 -8.62 15.34 3.63
N PHE A 108 -7.50 14.64 3.75
CA PHE A 108 -6.53 14.79 4.84
C PHE A 108 -5.24 15.48 4.40
N VAL A 109 -4.81 15.24 3.16
CA VAL A 109 -3.57 15.79 2.60
C VAL A 109 -3.83 16.40 1.22
N VAL A 110 -2.98 17.36 0.82
CA VAL A 110 -2.87 17.75 -0.59
C VAL A 110 -2.08 16.65 -1.28
N LEU A 111 -2.63 16.12 -2.37
CA LEU A 111 -1.92 15.16 -3.21
C LEU A 111 -1.17 15.91 -4.30
N GLU A 112 0.12 15.65 -4.43
CA GLU A 112 1.03 16.26 -5.40
C GLU A 112 1.42 15.25 -6.50
N ALA A 113 1.91 15.77 -7.62
CA ALA A 113 2.44 14.91 -8.66
C ALA A 113 3.70 14.19 -8.15
N GLY A 114 3.72 12.87 -8.29
CA GLY A 114 4.78 12.02 -7.72
C GLY A 114 4.41 11.36 -6.40
N ASP A 115 3.27 11.72 -5.78
CA ASP A 115 2.78 10.99 -4.62
C ASP A 115 2.40 9.54 -4.97
N VAL A 116 2.87 8.60 -4.15
CA VAL A 116 2.58 7.17 -4.28
C VAL A 116 1.60 6.75 -3.20
N ILE A 117 0.53 6.05 -3.60
CA ILE A 117 -0.45 5.46 -2.69
C ILE A 117 -0.38 3.94 -2.84
N THR A 118 0.08 3.25 -1.80
CA THR A 118 -0.02 1.79 -1.72
C THR A 118 -1.45 1.39 -1.36
N THR A 119 -2.04 0.49 -2.14
CA THR A 119 -3.50 0.28 -2.11
C THR A 119 -3.94 -0.93 -1.27
N GLY A 120 -3.02 -1.50 -0.50
CA GLY A 120 -3.24 -2.72 0.27
C GLY A 120 -2.72 -3.97 -0.45
N THR A 121 -2.85 -5.11 0.23
CA THR A 121 -2.34 -6.41 -0.22
C THR A 121 -3.44 -7.47 -0.06
N PRO A 122 -3.56 -8.45 -0.97
CA PRO A 122 -4.52 -9.53 -0.85
C PRO A 122 -4.17 -10.50 0.30
N PRO A 123 -5.05 -11.47 0.63
CA PRO A 123 -4.73 -12.55 1.55
C PRO A 123 -3.45 -13.32 1.15
N GLY A 124 -2.85 -14.01 2.12
CA GLY A 124 -1.63 -14.80 1.91
C GLY A 124 -0.35 -14.15 2.44
N VAL A 125 -0.46 -13.07 3.21
CA VAL A 125 0.67 -12.53 3.98
C VAL A 125 1.13 -13.52 5.05
N GLY A 126 2.44 -13.58 5.29
CA GLY A 126 3.07 -14.54 6.20
C GLY A 126 2.49 -14.60 7.62
N LEU A 127 2.16 -13.44 8.20
CA LEU A 127 1.50 -13.33 9.52
C LEU A 127 0.11 -13.98 9.55
N GLY A 128 -0.58 -14.08 8.40
CA GLY A 128 -1.90 -14.70 8.29
C GLY A 128 -1.87 -16.21 8.04
N MET A 129 -0.67 -16.79 7.86
CA MET A 129 -0.51 -18.22 7.59
C MET A 129 -0.53 -19.07 8.87
N LYS A 130 -0.78 -20.37 8.74
CA LYS A 130 -0.70 -21.35 9.82
C LYS A 130 0.14 -22.56 9.38
N PRO A 131 1.36 -22.76 9.93
CA PRO A 131 2.08 -21.84 10.83
C PRO A 131 2.41 -20.50 10.13
N GLU A 132 2.67 -19.47 10.93
CA GLU A 132 3.16 -18.19 10.41
C GLU A 132 4.49 -18.38 9.66
N GLN A 133 4.67 -17.62 8.58
CA GLN A 133 5.85 -17.69 7.75
C GLN A 133 6.47 -16.30 7.60
N TYR A 134 7.75 -16.17 7.94
CA TYR A 134 8.50 -14.92 7.79
C TYR A 134 9.66 -15.10 6.80
N LEU A 135 10.05 -14.00 6.16
CA LEU A 135 11.15 -13.96 5.21
C LEU A 135 12.49 -14.28 5.92
N LYS A 136 13.37 -14.97 5.20
CA LYS A 136 14.71 -15.34 5.65
C LYS A 136 15.76 -14.92 4.61
N PRO A 137 17.02 -14.72 5.01
CA PRO A 137 18.10 -14.51 4.05
C PRO A 137 18.15 -15.63 3.01
N GLY A 138 18.29 -15.26 1.73
CA GLY A 138 18.23 -16.16 0.59
C GLY A 138 16.83 -16.38 0.00
N ASP A 139 15.76 -15.96 0.69
CA ASP A 139 14.42 -16.05 0.12
C ASP A 139 14.28 -15.13 -1.10
N VAL A 140 13.65 -15.63 -2.15
CA VAL A 140 13.34 -14.88 -3.36
C VAL A 140 11.84 -14.62 -3.41
N MET A 141 11.49 -13.33 -3.42
CA MET A 141 10.13 -12.85 -3.66
C MET A 141 9.99 -12.46 -5.12
N LYS A 142 8.96 -12.97 -5.78
CA LYS A 142 8.61 -12.58 -7.15
C LYS A 142 7.15 -12.18 -7.18
N LEU A 143 6.84 -11.00 -7.71
CA LEU A 143 5.46 -10.49 -7.72
C LEU A 143 5.15 -9.73 -8.99
N SER A 144 3.87 -9.70 -9.33
CA SER A 144 3.38 -9.05 -10.53
C SER A 144 1.94 -8.59 -10.34
N VAL A 145 1.61 -7.55 -11.10
CA VAL A 145 0.25 -7.13 -11.40
C VAL A 145 0.16 -7.09 -12.91
N GLU A 146 -0.94 -7.59 -13.47
CA GLU A 146 -1.15 -7.63 -14.92
C GLU A 146 -0.90 -6.25 -15.55
N GLY A 147 -0.11 -6.24 -16.63
CA GLY A 147 0.28 -5.01 -17.33
C GLY A 147 1.39 -4.18 -16.67
N LEU A 148 1.81 -4.46 -15.43
CA LEU A 148 2.83 -3.69 -14.70
C LEU A 148 4.22 -4.35 -14.63
N GLY A 149 4.38 -5.51 -15.27
CA GLY A 149 5.61 -6.28 -15.26
C GLY A 149 5.80 -7.09 -13.97
N VAL A 150 7.03 -7.56 -13.78
CA VAL A 150 7.39 -8.46 -12.67
C VAL A 150 8.54 -7.86 -11.90
N GLN A 151 8.40 -7.79 -10.58
CA GLN A 151 9.49 -7.52 -9.65
C GLN A 151 10.02 -8.83 -9.09
N GLU A 152 11.34 -8.89 -8.87
CA GLU A 152 12.01 -9.99 -8.18
C GLU A 152 13.01 -9.40 -7.19
N GLN A 153 12.94 -9.84 -5.94
CA GLN A 153 13.83 -9.40 -4.86
C GLN A 153 14.38 -10.59 -4.10
N THR A 154 15.68 -10.59 -3.83
CA THR A 154 16.34 -11.55 -2.93
C THR A 154 16.52 -10.90 -1.56
N VAL A 155 16.02 -11.57 -0.53
CA VAL A 155 16.18 -11.15 0.86
C VAL A 155 17.63 -11.41 1.28
N ALA A 156 18.30 -10.39 1.79
CA ALA A 156 19.64 -10.50 2.36
C ALA A 156 19.61 -9.99 3.81
N ARG A 157 20.62 -10.35 4.61
CA ARG A 157 20.82 -9.65 5.88
C ARG A 157 21.31 -8.24 5.58
N TRP A 158 21.05 -7.34 6.50
CA TRP A 158 21.53 -5.96 6.39
C TRP A 158 23.06 -5.89 6.30
N ASP A 159 23.77 -6.72 7.05
CA ASP A 159 25.23 -6.73 7.11
C ASP A 159 25.90 -7.39 5.90
N ASP A 160 25.12 -8.00 5.00
CA ASP A 160 25.63 -8.66 3.77
C ASP A 160 25.66 -7.70 2.56
N GLN A 161 25.29 -6.42 2.75
CA GLN A 161 25.19 -5.40 1.69
C GLN A 161 26.48 -4.62 1.43
#